data_AF-A0A8H6IDE2-F1
#
_entry.id   AF-A0A8H6IDE2-F1
#
_cell.length_a   1.000
_cell.length_b   1.000
_cell.length_c   1.000
_cell.angle_alpha   90.00
_cell.angle_beta   90.00
_cell.angle_gamma   90.00
#
_symmetry.space_group_name_H-M   'P 1'
#
loop_
_entity.id
_entity.type
_entity.pdbx_description
1 polymer ?
#
loop_
_entity_poly.entity_id
_entity_poly.type
_entity_poly.pdbx_seq_one_letter_code
_entity_poly.pdbx_strand_id
1 'polypeptide(L)'
;MLHIPLIATSPECQGHGYGSALLAKVTNLADSKGLSSWLVSSNILNEPFYNSHGFKAVGDIHLGEGNLNWNKDPIFFQVMIREPILLKA
;
A
#
# COMPACT_ATOMS: atom_id res chain seq x y z
N MET A 1 2.03 -8.06 -11.89
CA MET A 1 1.51 -7.13 -10.87
C MET A 1 2.29 -5.81 -10.95
N LEU A 2 1.64 -4.68 -10.69
CA LEU A 2 2.26 -3.35 -10.59
C LEU A 2 2.68 -3.08 -9.14
N HIS A 3 3.93 -2.69 -8.92
CA HIS A 3 4.45 -2.36 -7.58
C HIS A 3 4.34 -0.86 -7.32
N ILE A 4 3.84 -0.48 -6.14
CA ILE A 4 3.78 0.91 -5.67
C ILE A 4 4.82 1.09 -4.54
N PRO A 5 6.06 1.52 -4.87
CA PRO A 5 7.13 1.59 -3.89
C PRO A 5 6.98 2.73 -2.89
N LEU A 6 6.33 3.82 -3.30
CA LEU A 6 6.12 5.01 -2.47
C LEU A 6 4.96 5.83 -2.99
N ILE A 7 4.15 6.34 -2.07
CA ILE A 7 3.20 7.42 -2.30
C ILE A 7 3.30 8.39 -1.13
N ALA A 8 3.39 9.69 -1.42
CA ALA A 8 3.56 10.70 -0.40
C ALA A 8 2.81 11.97 -0.80
N THR A 9 2.38 12.71 0.21
CA THR A 9 1.83 14.07 0.09
C THR A 9 2.60 14.96 1.03
N SER A 10 2.81 16.23 0.65
CA SER A 10 3.42 17.19 1.55
C SER A 10 2.55 17.32 2.82
N PRO A 11 3.14 17.48 4.03
CA PRO A 11 2.37 17.58 5.28
C PRO A 11 1.24 18.62 5.23
N GLU A 12 1.52 19.81 4.69
CA GLU A 12 0.56 20.90 4.51
C GLU A 12 -0.55 20.60 3.49
N CYS A 13 -0.40 19.54 2.70
CA CYS A 13 -1.36 19.09 1.70
C CYS A 13 -2.16 17.84 2.15
N GLN A 14 -1.92 17.30 3.34
CA GLN A 14 -2.65 16.14 3.85
C GLN A 14 -4.13 16.45 4.12
N GLY A 15 -4.99 15.44 4.12
CA GLY A 15 -6.44 15.61 4.36
C GLY A 15 -7.25 16.18 3.18
N HIS A 16 -6.60 16.50 2.06
CA HIS A 16 -7.25 17.09 0.88
C HIS A 16 -7.52 16.08 -0.27
N GLY A 17 -7.30 14.79 -0.03
CA GLY A 17 -7.55 13.73 -1.01
C GLY A 17 -6.46 13.51 -2.07
N TYR A 18 -5.33 14.23 -2.01
CA TYR A 18 -4.24 14.06 -2.99
C TYR A 18 -3.63 12.66 -3.00
N GLY A 19 -3.48 12.02 -1.82
CA GLY A 19 -3.01 10.64 -1.73
C GLY A 19 -3.95 9.68 -2.47
N SER A 20 -5.27 9.86 -2.31
CA SER A 20 -6.27 9.09 -3.05
C SER A 20 -6.18 9.34 -4.55
N ALA A 21 -6.01 10.59 -4.99
CA ALA A 21 -5.90 10.92 -6.40
C ALA A 21 -4.65 10.28 -7.05
N LEU A 22 -3.50 10.33 -6.36
CA LEU A 22 -2.27 9.68 -6.79
C LEU A 22 -2.44 8.15 -6.85
N LEU A 23 -3.02 7.53 -5.82
CA LEU A 23 -3.23 6.09 -5.77
C LEU A 23 -4.18 5.64 -6.88
N ALA A 24 -5.28 6.37 -7.09
CA ALA A 24 -6.24 6.12 -8.16
C ALA A 24 -5.60 6.18 -9.55
N LYS A 25 -4.69 7.14 -9.79
CA LYS A 25 -3.97 7.23 -11.07
C LYS A 25 -3.18 5.95 -11.36
N VAL A 26 -2.51 5.41 -10.35
CA VAL A 26 -1.69 4.19 -10.46
C VAL A 26 -2.56 2.95 -10.59
N THR A 27 -3.61 2.81 -9.77
CA THR A 27 -4.51 1.64 -9.85
C THR A 27 -5.30 1.62 -11.15
N ASN A 28 -5.72 2.77 -11.67
CA ASN A 28 -6.40 2.83 -12.98
C ASN A 28 -5.47 2.39 -14.13
N LEU A 29 -4.17 2.71 -14.04
CA LEU A 29 -3.18 2.21 -14.99
C LEU A 29 -3.04 0.69 -14.88
N ALA A 30 -3.00 0.15 -13.67
CA ALA A 30 -2.94 -1.29 -13.43
C ALA A 30 -4.20 -2.01 -13.97
N ASP A 31 -5.38 -1.46 -13.68
CA ASP A 31 -6.68 -1.93 -14.14
C ASP A 31 -6.75 -1.97 -15.67
N SER A 32 -6.30 -0.90 -16.35
CA SER A 32 -6.27 -0.84 -17.83
C SER A 32 -5.38 -1.89 -18.49
N LYS A 33 -4.45 -2.48 -17.72
CA LYS A 33 -3.53 -3.53 -18.15
C LYS A 33 -3.91 -4.91 -17.62
N GLY A 34 -5.00 -5.02 -16.87
CA GLY A 34 -5.39 -6.26 -16.19
C GLY A 34 -4.37 -6.74 -15.17
N LEU A 35 -3.63 -5.83 -14.52
CA LEU A 35 -2.59 -6.15 -13.56
C LEU A 35 -3.06 -5.86 -12.12
N SER A 36 -2.91 -6.82 -11.21
CA SER A 36 -3.05 -6.54 -9.78
C SER A 36 -1.96 -5.56 -9.31
N SER A 37 -2.26 -4.74 -8.31
CA SER A 37 -1.32 -3.81 -7.68
C SER A 37 -0.89 -4.33 -6.31
N TRP A 38 0.34 -4.05 -5.89
CA TRP A 38 0.80 -4.38 -4.55
C TRP A 38 1.74 -3.34 -3.96
N LEU A 39 1.78 -3.31 -2.64
CA LEU A 39 2.61 -2.42 -1.83
C LEU A 39 2.99 -3.05 -0.51
N VAL A 40 3.99 -2.47 0.15
CA VAL A 40 4.30 -2.72 1.56
C VAL A 40 3.90 -1.49 2.35
N SER A 41 2.89 -1.61 3.21
CA SER A 41 2.47 -0.54 4.10
C SER A 41 3.45 -0.43 5.26
N SER A 42 4.10 0.73 5.36
CA SER A 42 5.10 1.03 6.40
C SER A 42 4.52 1.38 7.77
N ASN A 43 3.19 1.43 7.89
CA ASN A 43 2.50 1.71 9.13
C ASN A 43 1.10 1.08 9.11
N ILE A 44 0.75 0.35 10.17
CA ILE A 44 -0.59 -0.25 10.36
C ILE A 44 -1.71 0.79 10.29
N LEU A 45 -1.44 2.03 10.68
CA LEU A 45 -2.42 3.13 10.63
C LEU A 45 -2.84 3.49 9.19
N ASN A 46 -2.08 3.06 8.17
CA ASN A 46 -2.45 3.27 6.78
C ASN A 46 -3.43 2.19 6.26
N GLU A 47 -3.66 1.11 7.00
CA GLU A 47 -4.52 0.01 6.56
C GLU A 47 -5.92 0.49 6.13
N PRO A 48 -6.65 1.33 6.91
CA PRO A 48 -7.97 1.82 6.49
C PRO A 48 -7.92 2.61 5.18
N PHE A 49 -6.86 3.41 4.98
CA PHE A 49 -6.65 4.16 3.74
C PHE A 49 -6.50 3.21 2.56
N TYR A 50 -5.60 2.23 2.62
CA TYR A 50 -5.40 1.29 1.51
C TYR A 50 -6.60 0.36 1.30
N ASN A 51 -7.26 -0.08 2.37
CA ASN A 51 -8.49 -0.89 2.30
C ASN A 51 -9.61 -0.14 1.55
N SER A 52 -9.77 1.17 1.80
CA SER A 52 -10.76 2.00 1.08
C SER A 52 -10.51 2.11 -0.43
N HIS A 53 -9.28 1.82 -0.89
CA HIS A 53 -8.91 1.81 -2.31
C HIS A 53 -8.88 0.39 -2.90
N GLY A 54 -9.37 -0.61 -2.15
CA GLY A 54 -9.51 -2.00 -2.62
C GLY A 54 -8.31 -2.90 -2.36
N PHE A 55 -7.29 -2.42 -1.65
CA PHE A 55 -6.21 -3.29 -1.19
C PHE A 55 -6.68 -4.18 -0.03
N LYS A 56 -6.00 -5.30 0.16
CA LYS A 56 -6.18 -6.25 1.26
C LYS A 56 -4.82 -6.68 1.78
N ALA A 57 -4.63 -6.74 3.09
CA ALA A 57 -3.45 -7.35 3.68
C ALA A 57 -3.41 -8.85 3.33
N VAL A 58 -2.24 -9.32 2.90
CA VAL A 58 -2.02 -10.73 2.50
C VAL A 58 -0.85 -11.38 3.24
N GLY A 59 -0.13 -10.60 4.04
CA GLY A 59 0.99 -11.09 4.85
C GLY A 59 1.69 -9.95 5.57
N ASP A 60 2.47 -10.33 6.57
CA ASP A 60 3.16 -9.40 7.45
C ASP A 60 4.68 -9.62 7.37
N ILE A 61 5.43 -8.55 7.57
CA ILE A 61 6.89 -8.57 7.67
C ILE A 61 7.27 -8.00 9.03
N HIS A 62 8.01 -8.80 9.79
CA HIS A 62 8.50 -8.45 11.12
C HIS A 62 10.01 -8.28 11.07
N LEU A 63 10.48 -7.03 11.05
CA LEU A 63 11.90 -6.73 11.00
C LEU A 63 12.48 -6.63 12.42
N GLY A 64 13.54 -7.40 12.67
CA GLY A 64 14.23 -7.42 13.96
C GLY A 64 13.65 -8.40 14.98
N GLU A 65 12.51 -9.03 14.69
CA GLU A 65 11.94 -10.07 15.54
C GLU A 65 12.91 -11.25 15.69
N GLY A 66 13.18 -11.66 16.93
CA GLY A 66 14.10 -12.77 17.24
C GLY A 66 15.59 -12.47 17.05
N ASN A 67 15.97 -11.27 16.64
CA ASN A 67 17.39 -10.90 16.45
C ASN A 67 17.98 -10.29 17.73
N LEU A 68 18.87 -11.03 18.41
CA LEU A 68 19.53 -10.58 19.65
C LEU A 68 20.41 -9.33 19.48
N ASN A 69 20.86 -9.03 18.27
CA ASN A 69 21.65 -7.83 17.96
C ASN A 69 20.78 -6.64 17.53
N TRP A 70 19.46 -6.81 17.45
CA TRP A 70 18.52 -5.72 17.17
C TRP A 70 18.20 -4.99 18.47
N ASN A 71 18.52 -3.69 18.53
CA ASN A 71 18.43 -2.89 19.75
C ASN A 71 17.24 -1.91 19.76
N LYS A 72 16.21 -2.17 18.96
CA LYS A 72 14.98 -1.39 18.87
C LYS A 72 13.77 -2.31 18.99
N ASP A 73 12.57 -1.75 19.08
CA ASP A 73 11.35 -2.54 18.90
C ASP A 73 11.31 -3.14 17.47
N PRO A 74 10.73 -4.34 17.28
CA PRO A 74 10.49 -4.88 15.94
C PRO A 74 9.65 -3.93 15.10
N ILE A 75 10.00 -3.78 13.83
CA ILE A 75 9.25 -2.94 12.90
C ILE A 75 8.31 -3.83 12.10
N PHE A 76 7.03 -3.46 12.10
CA PHE A 76 5.97 -4.19 11.44
C PHE A 76 5.58 -3.54 10.11
N PHE A 77 5.50 -4.34 9.05
CA PHE A 77 5.01 -3.92 7.75
C PHE A 77 3.94 -4.90 7.25
N GLN A 78 2.95 -4.40 6.51
CA GLN A 78 1.95 -5.25 5.85
C GLN A 78 2.19 -5.29 4.35
N VAL A 79 2.23 -6.48 3.76
CA VAL A 79 2.13 -6.67 2.32
C VAL A 79 0.64 -6.61 1.95
N MET A 80 0.29 -5.71 1.05
CA MET A 80 -1.10 -5.53 0.61
C MET A 80 -1.22 -5.69 -0.90
N ILE A 81 -2.28 -6.39 -1.34
CA ILE A 81 -2.58 -6.62 -2.76
C ILE A 81 -3.98 -6.07 -3.08
N ARG A 82 -4.12 -5.51 -4.27
CA ARG A 82 -5.39 -5.12 -4.90
C ARG A 82 -5.50 -5.80 -6.26
N GLU A 83 -6.53 -6.62 -6.45
CA GLU A 83 -6.84 -7.20 -7.77
C GLU A 83 -7.33 -6.13 -8.77
N PRO A 84 -7.11 -6.33 -10.08
CA PRO A 84 -7.53 -5.35 -11.07
C PRO A 84 -9.06 -5.33 -11.22
N ILE A 85 -9.61 -4.14 -11.38
CA ILE A 85 -11.02 -3.98 -11.79
C ILE A 85 -11.06 -4.10 -13.31
N LEU A 86 -11.48 -5.26 -13.80
CA LEU A 86 -11.65 -5.51 -15.23
C LEU A 86 -12.95 -4.85 -15.69
N LEU A 87 -12.83 -3.89 -16.61
CA LEU A 87 -14.00 -3.39 -17.33
C LEU A 87 -14.57 -4.54 -18.16
N LYS A 88 -15.86 -4.84 -17.97
CA LYS A 88 -16.56 -5.74 -18.89
C LYS A 88 -16.62 -5.05 -20.26
N ALA A 89 -16.07 -5.72 -21.26
CA ALA A 89 -16.22 -5.33 -22.66
C ALA A 89 -17.69 -5.39 -23.08
#